data_AF-A0AA35XAI4-F1
#
_entry.id   AF-A0AA35XAI4-F1
#
_cell.length_a   1.000
_cell.length_b   1.000
_cell.length_c   1.000
_cell.angle_alpha   90.00
_cell.angle_beta   90.00
_cell.angle_gamma   90.00
#
_symmetry.space_group_name_H-M   'P 1'
#
loop_
_entity.id
_entity.type
_entity.pdbx_description
1 polymer ?
#
loop_
_entity_poly.entity_id
_entity_poly.type
_entity_poly.pdbx_seq_one_letter_code
_entity_poly.pdbx_strand_id
1 'polypeptide(L)'
;MRPGRERRLRARDAESDKRGLLVDSEPETAGGGGQAKFTFVTGVIAREKVPAFERILWRACRGNVFLRQADIEHPLDDPVTGEQVHKVVFILFFQGDQLRTRVRKICEGFRATLYQCPETSGEREQMTVAVSNRIRDLKSVLHTTEQHSLTQLQEVALDIDSWQTKVRKMKAIYHAMNMFNLDVTQRCLIAECWCPVKDIPEVQAALARGTVSQLSCCA
;
A
#
# COMPACT_ATOMS: atom_id res chain seq x y z
N MET A 1 -23.27 25.74 46.44
CA MET A 1 -23.51 25.44 45.01
C MET A 1 -23.04 26.63 44.20
N ARG A 2 -22.01 26.47 43.37
CA ARG A 2 -21.35 27.57 42.65
C ARG A 2 -21.97 27.73 41.24
N PRO A 3 -22.14 28.97 40.76
CA PRO A 3 -22.68 29.25 39.43
C PRO A 3 -21.64 29.03 38.32
N GLY A 4 -22.15 28.82 37.11
CA GLY A 4 -21.44 28.35 35.91
C GLY A 4 -20.28 29.22 35.44
N ARG A 5 -19.29 28.57 34.83
CA ARG A 5 -18.23 29.19 34.05
C ARG A 5 -18.32 28.70 32.61
N GLU A 6 -19.06 29.46 31.81
CA GLU A 6 -18.94 29.46 30.35
C GLU A 6 -17.51 29.85 29.98
N ARG A 7 -16.81 28.94 29.28
CA ARG A 7 -15.47 29.23 28.75
C ARG A 7 -15.62 30.05 27.48
N ARG A 8 -15.40 31.35 27.64
CA ARG A 8 -15.17 32.36 26.61
C ARG A 8 -14.14 31.84 25.57
N LEU A 9 -14.62 31.44 24.39
CA LEU A 9 -13.81 31.27 23.19
C LEU A 9 -13.23 32.64 22.82
N ARG A 10 -11.92 32.82 23.01
CA ARG A 10 -11.20 33.97 22.45
C ARG A 10 -10.96 33.69 20.98
N ALA A 11 -11.78 34.30 20.12
CA ALA A 11 -11.36 34.66 18.78
C ALA A 11 -10.10 35.53 18.89
N ARG A 12 -9.01 35.11 18.25
CA ARG A 12 -7.85 35.96 18.00
C ARG A 12 -7.81 36.23 16.50
N ASP A 13 -8.30 37.42 16.18
CA ASP A 13 -7.84 38.35 15.15
C ASP A 13 -6.82 37.76 14.16
N ALA A 14 -7.33 37.47 12.96
CA ALA A 14 -6.55 37.20 11.77
C ALA A 14 -6.36 38.51 11.01
N GLU A 15 -5.39 39.35 11.43
CA GLU A 15 -4.87 40.36 10.52
C GLU A 15 -3.43 40.76 10.88
N SER A 16 -2.63 40.89 9.82
CA SER A 16 -1.28 41.47 9.79
C SER A 16 -0.10 40.60 10.24
N ASP A 17 0.43 39.80 9.30
CA ASP A 17 1.89 39.74 9.09
C ASP A 17 2.21 39.45 7.61
N LYS A 18 1.98 40.46 6.75
CA LYS A 18 2.60 40.52 5.42
C LYS A 18 4.08 40.88 5.61
N ARG A 19 4.89 39.90 5.98
CA ARG A 19 6.37 40.03 5.99
C ARG A 19 6.98 39.09 4.96
N GLY A 20 7.44 39.70 3.87
CA GLY A 20 8.52 39.19 3.03
C GLY A 20 8.14 38.08 2.07
N LEU A 21 7.34 38.41 1.05
CA LEU A 21 7.33 37.63 -0.19
C LEU A 21 8.68 37.88 -0.88
N LEU A 22 9.46 36.83 -1.11
CA LEU A 22 10.70 36.87 -1.88
C LEU A 22 10.39 37.45 -3.27
N VAL A 23 10.80 38.69 -3.49
CA VAL A 23 10.90 39.29 -4.81
C VAL A 23 12.05 38.58 -5.52
N ASP A 24 11.76 37.93 -6.65
CA ASP A 24 12.76 37.54 -7.63
C ASP A 24 13.38 38.83 -8.17
N SER A 25 14.55 39.20 -7.66
CA SER A 25 15.36 40.29 -8.21
C SER A 25 16.38 39.68 -9.17
N GLU A 26 16.25 39.97 -10.46
CA GLU A 26 17.31 39.78 -11.45
C GLU A 26 18.59 40.53 -11.02
N PRO A 27 19.80 40.03 -11.34
CA PRO A 27 21.04 40.57 -10.83
C PRO A 27 21.47 41.81 -11.61
N GLU A 28 21.18 43.00 -11.10
CA GLU A 28 21.92 44.20 -11.46
C GLU A 28 23.22 44.30 -10.64
N THR A 29 24.29 44.53 -11.38
CA THR A 29 25.70 44.54 -10.98
C THR A 29 26.07 45.59 -9.92
N ALA A 30 27.11 45.22 -9.16
CA ALA A 30 28.05 46.04 -8.37
C ALA A 30 27.72 46.29 -6.87
N GLY A 31 28.48 45.59 -6.01
CA GLY A 31 28.61 45.90 -4.58
C GLY A 31 29.04 44.68 -3.77
N GLY A 32 30.30 44.62 -3.35
CA GLY A 32 30.89 43.50 -2.59
C GLY A 32 30.20 43.27 -1.24
N GLY A 33 29.24 42.36 -1.23
CA GLY A 33 28.68 41.71 -0.06
C GLY A 33 28.11 40.39 -0.53
N GLY A 34 28.79 39.28 -0.24
CA GLY A 34 28.38 37.96 -0.74
C GLY A 34 26.93 37.67 -0.39
N GLN A 35 26.06 37.63 -1.40
CA GLN A 35 24.67 37.19 -1.21
C GLN A 35 24.71 35.77 -0.63
N ALA A 36 24.29 35.64 0.63
CA ALA A 36 24.20 34.35 1.30
C ALA A 36 23.11 33.51 0.61
N LYS A 37 23.49 32.66 -0.34
CA LYS A 37 22.57 31.71 -0.97
C LYS A 37 22.17 30.66 0.06
N PHE A 38 20.94 30.73 0.55
CA PHE A 38 20.37 29.70 1.40
C PHE A 38 19.97 28.49 0.57
N THR A 39 20.26 27.31 1.10
CA THR A 39 19.80 26.03 0.55
C THR A 39 18.74 25.46 1.47
N PHE A 40 17.81 24.70 0.91
CA PHE A 40 16.76 24.06 1.71
C PHE A 40 16.58 22.58 1.40
N VAL A 41 15.99 21.86 2.35
CA VAL A 41 15.59 20.47 2.22
C VAL A 41 14.16 20.33 2.71
N THR A 42 13.32 19.67 1.92
CA THR A 42 11.94 19.37 2.27
C THR A 42 11.75 17.87 2.49
N GLY A 43 10.83 17.53 3.37
CA GLY A 43 10.54 16.13 3.64
C GLY A 43 9.29 15.93 4.49
N VAL A 44 9.00 14.66 4.74
CA VAL A 44 7.87 14.21 5.54
C VAL A 44 8.38 13.27 6.63
N ILE A 45 7.89 13.46 7.86
CA ILE A 45 8.24 12.67 9.03
C ILE A 45 6.98 12.28 9.83
N ALA A 46 7.03 11.16 10.55
CA ALA A 46 5.96 10.78 11.48
C ALA A 46 5.83 11.81 12.61
N ARG A 47 4.61 12.21 12.93
CA ARG A 47 4.31 13.28 13.91
C ARG A 47 4.92 13.02 15.29
N GLU A 48 4.91 11.77 15.72
CA GLU A 48 5.46 11.33 17.01
C GLU A 48 6.97 11.59 17.14
N LYS A 49 7.70 11.59 16.02
CA LYS A 49 9.15 11.75 15.99
C LYS A 49 9.59 13.21 15.90
N VAL A 50 8.67 14.13 15.60
CA VAL A 50 8.96 15.56 15.40
C VAL A 50 9.70 16.19 16.59
N PRO A 51 9.27 16.01 17.86
CA PRO A 51 9.93 16.67 18.99
C PRO A 51 11.36 16.16 19.23
N ALA A 52 11.64 14.90 18.90
CA ALA A 52 12.98 14.33 19.00
C ALA A 52 13.86 14.81 17.83
N PHE A 53 13.30 14.87 16.62
CA PHE A 53 13.95 15.35 15.42
C PHE A 53 14.44 16.80 15.58
N GLU A 54 13.56 17.71 16.03
CA GLU A 54 13.90 19.12 16.25
C GLU A 54 15.05 19.30 17.25
N ARG A 55 15.01 18.56 18.38
CA ARG A 55 16.07 18.60 19.41
C ARG A 55 17.41 18.14 18.87
N ILE A 56 17.45 17.06 18.09
CA ILE A 56 18.70 16.56 17.50
C ILE A 56 19.22 17.52 16.44
N LEU A 57 18.33 18.04 15.59
CA LEU A 57 18.69 19.01 14.56
C LEU A 57 19.32 20.26 15.18
N TRP A 58 18.68 20.82 16.22
CA TRP A 58 19.19 21.98 16.94
C TRP A 58 20.58 21.74 17.53
N ARG A 59 20.76 20.60 18.22
CA ARG A 59 22.03 20.25 18.89
C ARG A 59 23.16 19.98 17.90
N ALA A 60 22.90 19.19 16.85
CA ALA A 60 23.91 18.79 15.88
C ALA A 60 24.36 19.95 14.96
N CYS A 61 23.43 20.87 14.67
CA CYS A 61 23.67 22.01 13.80
C CYS A 61 23.94 23.33 14.53
N ARG A 62 23.92 23.33 15.88
CA ARG A 62 24.16 24.49 16.75
C ARG A 62 23.30 25.71 16.41
N GLY A 63 22.03 25.47 16.07
CA GLY A 63 21.09 26.54 15.70
C GLY A 63 21.26 27.13 14.28
N ASN A 64 22.18 26.61 13.45
CA ASN A 64 22.38 27.08 12.08
C ASN A 64 21.38 26.51 11.05
N VAL A 65 20.31 25.87 11.53
CA VAL A 65 19.25 25.32 10.67
C VAL A 65 17.92 25.86 11.16
N PHE A 66 17.14 26.42 10.24
CA PHE A 66 15.82 26.95 10.51
C PHE A 66 14.76 25.95 10.03
N LEU A 67 13.95 25.43 10.97
CA LEU A 67 12.89 24.46 10.72
C LEU A 67 11.53 25.16 10.64
N ARG A 68 10.76 24.87 9.59
CA ARG A 68 9.32 25.13 9.51
C ARG A 68 8.59 23.81 9.26
N GLN A 69 7.43 23.65 9.89
CA GLN A 69 6.64 22.42 9.80
C GLN A 69 5.16 22.74 9.65
N ALA A 70 4.44 21.84 8.98
CA ALA A 70 2.99 21.88 8.81
C ALA A 70 2.43 20.46 8.96
N ASP A 71 1.42 20.31 9.80
CA ASP A 71 0.76 19.02 10.03
C ASP A 71 -0.07 18.63 8.81
N ILE A 72 -0.04 17.34 8.43
CA ILE A 72 -0.95 16.80 7.42
C ILE A 72 -2.25 16.42 8.16
N GLU A 73 -3.36 17.02 7.74
CA GLU A 73 -4.66 16.84 8.40
C GLU A 73 -5.14 15.39 8.36
N HIS A 74 -5.00 14.74 7.21
CA HIS A 74 -5.44 13.36 7.02
C HIS A 74 -4.31 12.37 7.32
N PRO A 75 -4.59 11.30 8.09
CA PRO A 75 -3.64 10.21 8.27
C PRO A 75 -3.34 9.54 6.94
N LEU A 76 -2.11 9.05 6.78
CA LEU A 76 -1.65 8.37 5.59
C LEU A 76 -1.44 6.89 5.91
N ASP A 77 -1.92 6.02 5.03
CA ASP A 77 -1.70 4.58 5.16
C ASP A 77 -0.24 4.23 4.87
N ASP A 78 0.35 3.43 5.75
CA ASP A 78 1.67 2.87 5.52
C ASP A 78 1.59 1.71 4.51
N PRO A 79 2.32 1.75 3.39
CA PRO A 79 2.27 0.71 2.36
C PRO A 79 2.72 -0.68 2.84
N VAL A 80 3.42 -0.80 3.97
CA VAL A 80 3.91 -2.09 4.49
C VAL A 80 3.01 -2.64 5.59
N THR A 81 2.56 -1.78 6.51
CA THR A 81 1.80 -2.21 7.70
C THR A 81 0.30 -2.04 7.54
N GLY A 82 -0.16 -1.19 6.62
CA GLY A 82 -1.57 -0.83 6.46
C GLY A 82 -2.11 0.04 7.59
N GLU A 83 -1.25 0.53 8.50
CA GLU A 83 -1.66 1.37 9.61
C GLU A 83 -1.77 2.85 9.20
N GLN A 84 -2.73 3.53 9.81
CA GLN A 84 -2.93 4.97 9.64
C GLN A 84 -1.89 5.75 10.47
N VAL A 85 -1.00 6.46 9.79
CA VAL A 85 0.08 7.22 10.42
C VAL A 85 -0.12 8.71 10.18
N HIS A 86 -0.18 9.50 11.26
CA HIS A 86 -0.12 10.94 11.18
C HIS A 86 1.29 11.42 10.84
N LYS A 87 1.41 12.18 9.76
CA LYS A 87 2.68 12.70 9.26
C LYS A 87 2.68 14.23 9.25
N VAL A 88 3.87 14.80 9.25
CA VAL A 88 4.13 16.24 9.25
C VAL A 88 5.09 16.55 8.11
N VAL A 89 4.77 17.58 7.33
CA VAL A 89 5.66 18.13 6.31
C VAL A 89 6.60 19.11 6.98
N PHE A 90 7.87 19.08 6.61
CA PHE A 90 8.84 20.05 7.09
C PHE A 90 9.70 20.61 5.96
N ILE A 91 10.20 21.82 6.17
CA ILE A 91 11.23 22.47 5.37
C ILE A 91 12.35 22.98 6.30
N LEU A 92 13.58 22.68 5.92
CA LEU A 92 14.80 23.06 6.62
C LEU A 92 15.60 24.03 5.77
N PHE A 93 15.88 25.21 6.28
CA PHE A 93 16.77 26.20 5.65
C PHE A 93 18.12 26.20 6.34
N PHE A 94 19.20 26.17 5.56
CA PHE A 94 20.57 26.22 6.07
C PHE A 94 21.51 26.76 5.01
N GLN A 95 22.71 27.16 5.44
CA GLN A 95 23.74 27.68 4.56
C GLN A 95 24.99 26.80 4.61
N GLY A 96 25.48 26.38 3.45
CA GLY A 96 26.73 25.62 3.30
C GLY A 96 26.58 24.09 3.25
N ASP A 97 27.43 23.44 2.47
CA ASP A 97 27.35 22.00 2.16
C ASP A 97 27.62 21.07 3.35
N GLN A 98 28.42 21.54 4.31
CA GLN A 98 28.70 20.76 5.53
C GLN A 98 27.44 20.54 6.36
N LEU A 99 26.54 21.54 6.43
CA LEU A 99 25.25 21.40 7.10
C LEU A 99 24.31 20.51 6.29
N ARG A 100 24.32 20.61 4.95
CA ARG A 100 23.52 19.74 4.07
C ARG A 100 23.74 18.26 4.35
N THR A 101 24.99 17.84 4.45
CA THR A 101 25.36 16.44 4.70
C THR A 101 24.92 15.99 6.10
N ARG A 102 25.06 16.85 7.11
CA ARG A 102 24.61 16.56 8.48
C ARG A 102 23.09 16.43 8.57
N VAL A 103 22.37 17.39 8.00
CA VAL A 103 20.90 17.40 7.98
C VAL A 103 20.37 16.15 7.28
N ARG A 104 20.94 15.78 6.13
CA ARG A 104 20.55 14.55 5.40
C ARG A 104 20.73 13.30 6.27
N LYS A 105 21.88 13.15 6.94
CA LYS A 105 22.14 12.01 7.84
C LYS A 105 21.15 11.95 9.01
N ILE A 106 20.76 13.09 9.56
CA ILE A 106 19.74 13.15 10.61
C ILE A 106 18.38 12.72 10.05
N CYS A 107 17.97 13.24 8.89
CA CYS A 107 16.72 12.84 8.23
C CYS A 107 16.68 11.32 7.94
N GLU A 108 17.78 10.75 7.45
CA GLU A 108 17.91 9.30 7.22
C GLU A 108 17.78 8.51 8.53
N GLY A 109 18.45 8.95 9.61
CA GLY A 109 18.36 8.30 10.93
C GLY A 109 16.96 8.29 11.53
N PHE A 110 16.16 9.33 11.28
CA PHE A 110 14.77 9.41 11.71
C PHE A 110 13.78 8.74 10.74
N ARG A 111 14.27 8.18 9.63
CA ARG A 111 13.47 7.62 8.53
C ARG A 111 12.49 8.63 7.94
N ALA A 112 12.93 9.89 7.82
CA ALA A 112 12.17 10.91 7.11
C ALA A 112 12.34 10.73 5.60
N THR A 113 11.25 10.87 4.85
CA THR A 113 11.28 10.81 3.38
C THR A 113 11.58 12.20 2.84
N LEU A 114 12.69 12.36 2.12
CA LEU A 114 13.10 13.63 1.54
C LEU A 114 12.60 13.76 0.10
N TYR A 115 12.10 14.93 -0.25
CA TYR A 115 11.66 15.25 -1.61
C TYR A 115 12.55 16.34 -2.21
N GLN A 116 12.79 16.24 -3.52
CA GLN A 116 13.52 17.27 -4.26
C GLN A 116 12.51 18.31 -4.72
N CYS A 117 12.48 19.45 -4.04
CA CYS A 117 11.64 20.59 -4.43
C CYS A 117 12.50 21.61 -5.20
N PRO A 118 12.09 22.00 -6.43
CA PRO A 118 12.76 23.06 -7.20
C PRO A 118 12.83 24.39 -6.44
N GLU A 119 13.87 25.19 -6.73
CA GLU A 119 14.06 26.51 -6.11
C GLU A 119 13.09 27.55 -6.72
N THR A 120 12.81 27.46 -8.02
CA THR A 120 12.03 28.45 -8.78
C THR A 120 10.52 28.19 -8.70
N SER A 121 9.71 29.25 -8.65
CA SER A 121 8.25 29.12 -8.59
C SER A 121 7.65 28.42 -9.82
N GLY A 122 8.11 28.78 -11.03
CA GLY A 122 7.62 28.17 -12.27
C GLY A 122 7.92 26.67 -12.37
N GLU A 123 9.10 26.22 -11.94
CA GLU A 123 9.46 24.79 -11.94
C GLU A 123 8.62 23.98 -10.92
N ARG A 124 8.27 24.59 -9.77
CA ARG A 124 7.37 23.95 -8.79
C ARG A 124 5.97 23.75 -9.34
N GLU A 125 5.45 24.71 -10.10
CA GLU A 125 4.15 24.59 -10.76
C GLU A 125 4.16 23.48 -11.81
N GLN A 126 5.21 23.44 -12.66
CA GLN A 126 5.40 22.37 -13.64
C GLN A 126 5.49 20.98 -12.98
N MET A 127 6.26 20.86 -11.89
CA MET A 127 6.36 19.62 -11.12
C MET A 127 5.01 19.20 -10.52
N THR A 128 4.22 20.16 -10.03
CA THR A 128 2.89 19.89 -9.48
C THR A 128 1.95 19.35 -10.54
N VAL A 129 1.93 19.94 -11.73
CA VAL A 129 1.16 19.46 -12.88
C VAL A 129 1.60 18.05 -13.30
N ALA A 130 2.92 17.83 -13.39
CA ALA A 130 3.48 16.54 -13.76
C ALA A 130 3.11 15.43 -12.75
N VAL A 131 3.24 15.70 -11.44
CA VAL A 131 2.86 14.76 -10.38
C VAL A 131 1.36 14.50 -10.39
N SER A 132 0.53 15.54 -10.57
CA SER A 132 -0.92 15.39 -10.66
C SER A 132 -1.35 14.49 -11.83
N ASN A 133 -0.74 14.67 -13.00
CA ASN A 133 -0.98 13.81 -14.16
C ASN A 133 -0.58 12.36 -13.87
N ARG A 134 0.61 12.15 -13.31
CA ARG A 134 1.08 10.80 -12.94
C ARG A 134 0.18 10.13 -11.90
N ILE A 135 -0.35 10.88 -10.93
CA ILE A 135 -1.33 10.36 -9.97
C ILE A 135 -2.61 9.92 -10.68
N ARG A 136 -3.10 10.70 -11.65
CA ARG A 136 -4.29 10.35 -12.44
C ARG A 136 -4.08 9.06 -13.21
N ASP A 137 -2.94 8.92 -13.87
CA ASP A 137 -2.60 7.73 -14.65
C ASP A 137 -2.52 6.49 -13.76
N LEU A 138 -1.82 6.59 -12.62
CA LEU A 138 -1.72 5.50 -11.64
C LEU A 138 -3.08 5.10 -11.08
N LYS A 139 -3.96 6.06 -10.80
CA LYS A 139 -5.33 5.78 -10.35
C LYS A 139 -6.15 5.04 -11.41
N SER A 140 -6.00 5.42 -12.68
CA SER A 140 -6.66 4.74 -13.81
C SER A 140 -6.19 3.28 -13.94
N VAL A 141 -4.87 3.06 -13.84
CA VAL A 141 -4.29 1.71 -13.88
C VAL A 141 -4.74 0.86 -12.69
N LEU A 142 -4.74 1.43 -11.48
CA LEU A 142 -5.18 0.73 -10.27
C LEU A 142 -6.65 0.31 -10.39
N HIS A 143 -7.51 1.23 -10.84
CA HIS A 143 -8.93 0.95 -11.06
C HIS A 143 -9.16 -0.16 -12.10
N THR A 144 -8.46 -0.08 -13.25
CA THR A 144 -8.58 -1.09 -14.31
C THR A 144 -8.10 -2.46 -13.84
N THR A 145 -7.02 -2.49 -13.06
CA THR A 145 -6.46 -3.74 -12.52
C THR A 145 -7.40 -4.37 -11.50
N GLU A 146 -7.99 -3.56 -10.62
CA GLU A 146 -8.98 -4.01 -9.65
C GLU A 146 -10.22 -4.58 -10.34
N GLN A 147 -10.74 -3.86 -11.35
CA GLN A 147 -11.88 -4.34 -12.14
C GLN A 147 -11.57 -5.66 -12.83
N HIS A 148 -10.39 -5.79 -13.45
CA HIS A 148 -9.98 -7.03 -14.10
C HIS A 148 -9.91 -8.20 -13.12
N SER A 149 -9.30 -7.97 -11.95
CA SER A 149 -9.23 -8.96 -10.87
C SER A 149 -10.62 -9.39 -10.41
N LEU A 150 -11.53 -8.43 -10.20
CA LEU A 150 -12.91 -8.73 -9.77
C LEU A 150 -13.68 -9.54 -10.82
N THR A 151 -13.57 -9.20 -12.10
CA THR A 151 -14.21 -9.96 -13.18
C THR A 151 -13.70 -11.40 -13.21
N GLN A 152 -12.38 -11.60 -13.15
CA GLN A 152 -11.79 -12.95 -13.13
C GLN A 152 -12.24 -13.74 -11.90
N LEU A 153 -12.27 -13.11 -10.73
CA LEU A 153 -12.72 -13.76 -9.50
C LEU A 153 -14.21 -14.14 -9.58
N GLN A 154 -15.05 -13.31 -10.20
CA GLN A 154 -16.47 -13.62 -10.41
C GLN A 154 -16.66 -14.80 -11.35
N GLU A 155 -15.93 -14.87 -12.46
CA GLU A 155 -15.96 -16.00 -13.39
C GLU A 155 -15.55 -17.30 -12.68
N VAL A 156 -14.44 -17.28 -11.94
CA VAL A 156 -13.95 -18.45 -11.19
C VAL A 156 -14.91 -18.84 -10.06
N ALA A 157 -15.54 -17.88 -9.40
CA ALA A 157 -16.46 -18.14 -8.30
C ALA A 157 -17.70 -18.93 -8.74
N LEU A 158 -18.14 -18.81 -9.99
CA LEU A 158 -19.27 -19.59 -10.51
C LEU A 158 -18.94 -21.09 -10.62
N ASP A 159 -17.71 -21.41 -11.01
CA ASP A 159 -17.29 -22.78 -11.29
C ASP A 159 -16.69 -23.50 -10.09
N ILE A 160 -16.25 -22.77 -9.06
CA ILE A 160 -15.47 -23.31 -7.94
C ILE A 160 -16.20 -24.45 -7.20
N ASP A 161 -17.51 -24.35 -6.99
CA ASP A 161 -18.30 -25.38 -6.31
C ASP A 161 -18.41 -26.66 -7.16
N SER A 162 -18.53 -26.49 -8.47
CA SER A 162 -18.54 -27.61 -9.42
C SER A 162 -17.19 -28.32 -9.44
N TRP A 163 -16.08 -27.57 -9.44
CA TRP A 163 -14.72 -28.11 -9.41
C TRP A 163 -14.44 -28.81 -8.10
N GLN A 164 -14.83 -28.21 -6.97
CA GLN A 164 -14.69 -28.85 -5.65
C GLN A 164 -15.46 -30.17 -5.59
N THR A 165 -16.70 -30.20 -6.10
CA THR A 165 -17.51 -31.43 -6.14
C THR A 165 -16.85 -32.51 -7.00
N LYS A 166 -16.37 -32.15 -8.21
CA LYS A 166 -15.66 -33.08 -9.11
C LYS A 166 -14.40 -33.64 -8.45
N VAL A 167 -13.56 -32.77 -7.87
CA VAL A 167 -12.31 -33.18 -7.20
C VAL A 167 -12.59 -34.07 -5.99
N ARG A 168 -13.58 -33.73 -5.16
CA ARG A 168 -13.96 -34.57 -4.01
C ARG A 168 -14.46 -35.94 -4.45
N LYS A 169 -15.30 -36.02 -5.49
CA LYS A 169 -15.79 -37.28 -6.05
C LYS A 169 -14.64 -38.13 -6.59
N MET A 170 -13.76 -37.56 -7.42
CA MET A 170 -12.59 -38.27 -7.94
C MET A 170 -11.67 -38.76 -6.81
N LYS A 171 -11.38 -37.91 -5.82
CA LYS A 171 -10.58 -38.29 -4.65
C LYS A 171 -11.22 -39.46 -3.89
N ALA A 172 -12.55 -39.44 -3.69
CA ALA A 172 -13.25 -40.53 -3.02
C ALA A 172 -13.17 -41.84 -3.81
N ILE A 173 -13.31 -41.78 -5.15
CA ILE A 173 -13.17 -42.94 -6.03
C ILE A 173 -11.75 -43.52 -5.94
N TYR A 174 -10.72 -42.68 -6.09
CA TYR A 174 -9.33 -43.14 -5.99
C TYR A 174 -8.99 -43.67 -4.59
N HIS A 175 -9.54 -43.06 -3.54
CA HIS A 175 -9.38 -43.57 -2.18
C HIS A 175 -10.03 -44.94 -2.01
N ALA A 176 -11.21 -45.17 -2.60
CA ALA A 176 -11.85 -46.49 -2.62
C ALA A 176 -11.06 -47.51 -3.43
N MET A 177 -10.59 -47.14 -4.63
CA MET A 177 -9.76 -48.02 -5.47
C MET A 177 -8.46 -48.42 -4.78
N ASN A 178 -7.87 -47.54 -3.97
CA ASN A 178 -6.67 -47.84 -3.18
C ASN A 178 -6.91 -48.88 -2.07
N MET A 179 -8.16 -49.16 -1.70
CA MET A 179 -8.50 -50.23 -0.74
C MET A 179 -8.71 -51.59 -1.44
N PHE A 180 -8.72 -51.63 -2.77
CA PHE A 180 -8.94 -52.86 -3.52
C PHE A 180 -7.62 -53.61 -3.75
N ASN A 181 -7.69 -54.94 -3.84
CA ASN A 181 -6.55 -55.76 -4.15
C ASN A 181 -6.34 -55.81 -5.67
N LEU A 182 -5.12 -55.53 -6.12
CA LEU A 182 -4.76 -55.57 -7.54
C LEU A 182 -4.32 -56.97 -7.94
N ASP A 183 -5.07 -57.62 -8.84
CA ASP A 183 -4.61 -58.83 -9.52
C ASP A 183 -3.91 -58.46 -10.83
N VAL A 184 -2.59 -58.53 -10.80
CA VAL A 184 -1.71 -58.19 -11.94
C VAL A 184 -1.86 -59.17 -13.10
N THR A 185 -2.29 -60.41 -12.83
CA THR A 185 -2.42 -61.44 -13.88
C THR A 185 -3.62 -61.20 -14.77
N GLN A 186 -4.74 -60.76 -14.20
CA GLN A 186 -5.99 -60.48 -14.92
C GLN A 186 -6.22 -58.98 -15.19
N ARG A 187 -5.34 -58.10 -14.69
CA ARG A 187 -5.50 -56.65 -14.73
C ARG A 187 -6.85 -56.19 -14.16
N CYS A 188 -7.28 -56.82 -13.07
CA CYS A 188 -8.54 -56.52 -12.40
C CYS A 188 -8.31 -56.08 -10.95
N LEU A 189 -9.26 -55.32 -10.41
CA LEU A 189 -9.31 -54.97 -8.99
C LEU A 189 -10.35 -55.86 -8.31
N ILE A 190 -9.95 -56.53 -7.23
CA ILE A 190 -10.80 -57.39 -6.42
C ILE A 190 -11.13 -56.65 -5.13
N ALA A 191 -12.42 -56.54 -4.82
CA ALA A 191 -12.93 -55.86 -3.65
C ALA A 191 -13.99 -56.72 -2.96
N GLU A 192 -13.97 -56.73 -1.62
CA GLU A 192 -15.05 -57.28 -0.80
C GLU A 192 -15.85 -56.11 -0.21
N CYS A 193 -17.18 -56.16 -0.32
CA CYS A 193 -18.05 -55.09 0.16
C CYS A 193 -19.30 -55.64 0.85
N TRP A 194 -19.84 -54.85 1.77
CA TRP A 194 -21.09 -55.15 2.46
C TRP A 194 -22.25 -54.46 1.74
N CYS A 195 -23.28 -55.22 1.37
CA CYS A 195 -24.50 -54.71 0.74
C CYS A 195 -25.73 -55.40 1.35
N PRO A 196 -26.84 -54.69 1.63
CA PRO A 196 -28.10 -55.30 2.00
C PRO A 196 -28.59 -56.27 0.91
N VAL A 197 -29.15 -57.41 1.32
CA VAL A 197 -29.63 -58.46 0.38
C VAL A 197 -30.71 -57.92 -0.58
N LYS A 198 -31.49 -56.93 -0.14
CA LYS A 198 -32.56 -56.30 -0.93
C LYS A 198 -32.02 -55.46 -2.09
N ASP A 199 -30.82 -54.91 -1.97
CA ASP A 199 -30.26 -53.92 -2.91
C ASP A 199 -29.26 -54.56 -3.90
N ILE A 200 -28.98 -55.86 -3.76
CA ILE A 200 -28.17 -56.65 -4.70
C ILE A 200 -28.60 -56.45 -6.17
N PRO A 201 -29.89 -56.52 -6.55
CA PRO A 201 -30.29 -56.31 -7.95
C PRO A 201 -29.99 -54.88 -8.44
N GLU A 202 -30.08 -53.88 -7.57
CA GLU A 202 -29.77 -52.48 -7.92
C GLU A 202 -28.27 -52.28 -8.17
N VAL A 203 -27.43 -52.88 -7.32
CA VAL A 203 -25.97 -52.86 -7.49
C VAL A 203 -25.55 -53.57 -8.78
N GLN A 204 -26.10 -54.76 -9.06
CA GLN A 204 -25.83 -55.49 -10.31
C GLN A 204 -26.24 -54.68 -11.54
N ALA A 205 -27.41 -54.02 -11.50
CA ALA A 205 -27.85 -53.14 -12.57
C ALA A 205 -26.93 -51.91 -12.74
N ALA A 206 -26.46 -51.31 -11.64
CA ALA A 206 -25.52 -50.20 -11.69
C ALA A 206 -24.16 -50.59 -12.30
N LEU A 207 -23.63 -51.75 -11.93
CA LEU A 207 -22.41 -52.31 -12.52
C LEU A 207 -22.58 -52.57 -14.02
N ALA A 208 -23.69 -53.20 -14.42
CA ALA A 208 -23.99 -53.44 -15.83
C ALA A 208 -24.06 -52.13 -16.66
N ARG A 209 -24.70 -51.09 -16.12
CA ARG A 209 -24.73 -49.75 -16.76
C ARG A 209 -23.32 -49.15 -16.87
N GLY A 210 -22.50 -49.30 -15.84
CA GLY A 210 -21.11 -48.82 -15.82
C GLY A 210 -20.24 -49.47 -16.90
N THR A 211 -20.39 -50.77 -17.11
CA THR A 211 -19.64 -51.52 -18.14
C THR A 211 -20.05 -51.10 -19.56
N VAL A 212 -21.34 -50.87 -19.81
CA VAL A 212 -21.85 -50.45 -21.14
C VAL A 212 -21.42 -49.02 -21.50
N SER A 213 -21.41 -48.10 -20.53
CA SER A 213 -21.05 -46.70 -20.79
C SER A 213 -19.58 -46.49 -21.14
N GLN A 214 -18.67 -47.41 -20.78
CA GLN A 214 -17.27 -47.37 -21.25
C GLN A 214 -17.14 -47.79 -22.71
N LEU A 215 -18.00 -48.71 -23.19
CA LEU A 215 -17.96 -49.20 -24.58
C LEU A 215 -18.45 -48.17 -25.59
N SER A 216 -19.36 -47.25 -25.20
CA SER A 216 -19.85 -46.19 -26.09
C SER A 216 -18.96 -44.94 -26.17
N CYS A 217 -17.98 -44.79 -25.27
CA CYS A 217 -17.03 -43.66 -25.30
C CYS A 217 -15.70 -44.04 -25.98
N CYS A 218 -15.48 -45.32 -26.27
CA CYS A 218 -14.30 -45.84 -26.96
C CYS A 218 -14.56 -46.25 -28.42
N ALA A 219 -15.75 -45.98 -28.96
CA ALA A 219 -16.10 -46.11 -30.39
C ALA A 219 -16.41 -44.72 -30.97
#